data_AF-A0A918JUY1-F1
#
_entry.id   AF-A0A918JUY1-F1
#
_cell.length_a   1.000
_cell.length_b   1.000
_cell.length_c   1.000
_cell.angle_alpha   90.00
_cell.angle_beta   90.00
_cell.angle_gamma   90.00
#
_symmetry.space_group_name_H-M   'P 1'
#
loop_
_entity.id
_entity.type
_entity.pdbx_description
1 polymer ?
#
loop_
_entity_poly.entity_id
_entity_poly.type
_entity_poly.pdbx_seq_one_letter_code
_entity_poly.pdbx_strand_id
1 'polypeptide(L)'
;MKTQNIIKQLLFLSLGLIILLGCDREETLQPTPIFENGEPESTDELDQFLKIEFRDIYGCVIHYKFVDKFIDPTKSAVPPRVEVVRPIAELIKEAWIKPYNKASNQGDEFLKTYFPAEIVILGSPIFNNDNTITLGVADSGVRVTLTQANNYAPGNTGWILQTFRTLHHEFAHIVDQNFKFDIEAFFKISEDSYTSPGSWTQEDEESAIIRGMVTPYATSAPSEDFAEIMARIITTDPAVFESTYITPADCSVAGAPANCGEINKGKAKIKQKYDVVVKYMKEQVGIDLFVLRDEFLNNIN
;
A
#
# COMPACT_ATOMS: atom_id res chain seq x y z
N MET A 1 34.79 47.71 -21.54
CA MET A 1 33.72 46.87 -22.14
C MET A 1 33.94 45.35 -22.04
N LYS A 2 35.01 44.82 -21.42
CA LYS A 2 35.15 43.36 -21.17
C LYS A 2 34.75 42.89 -19.77
N THR A 3 34.70 43.80 -18.78
CA THR A 3 34.43 43.47 -17.37
C THR A 3 32.94 43.33 -17.04
N GLN A 4 32.04 43.93 -17.83
CA GLN A 4 30.58 43.87 -17.60
C GLN A 4 29.93 42.57 -18.11
N ASN A 5 30.58 41.83 -19.02
CA ASN A 5 30.05 40.54 -19.52
C ASN A 5 30.41 39.37 -18.61
N ILE A 6 31.47 39.48 -17.80
CA ILE A 6 31.87 38.45 -16.82
C ILE A 6 30.88 38.44 -15.63
N ILE A 7 30.38 39.61 -15.23
CA ILE A 7 29.38 39.73 -14.14
C ILE A 7 28.02 39.13 -14.56
N LYS A 8 27.62 39.27 -15.83
CA LYS A 8 26.39 38.64 -16.35
C LYS A 8 26.51 37.10 -16.50
N GLN A 9 27.72 36.57 -16.74
CA GLN A 9 27.95 35.12 -16.80
C GLN A 9 28.12 34.49 -15.41
N LEU A 10 28.57 35.25 -14.40
CA LEU A 10 28.57 34.83 -12.99
C LEU A 10 27.18 34.93 -12.34
N LEU A 11 26.31 35.86 -12.77
CA LEU A 11 24.91 35.92 -12.33
C LEU A 11 24.01 34.83 -12.94
N PHE A 12 24.42 34.21 -14.06
CA PHE A 12 23.69 33.09 -14.66
C PHE A 12 24.12 31.71 -14.13
N LEU A 13 25.22 31.66 -13.36
CA LEU A 13 25.72 30.44 -12.73
C LEU A 13 25.31 30.31 -11.25
N SER A 14 24.56 31.28 -10.71
CA SER A 14 24.07 31.28 -9.33
C SER A 14 22.56 30.96 -9.21
N LEU A 15 21.91 30.52 -10.29
CA LEU A 15 20.49 30.12 -10.32
C LEU A 15 20.29 28.61 -10.53
N GLY A 16 21.28 27.80 -10.16
CA GLY A 16 21.29 26.35 -10.42
C GLY A 16 21.56 25.47 -9.20
N LEU A 17 21.47 25.98 -7.98
CA LEU A 17 21.84 25.18 -6.80
C LEU A 17 21.08 25.55 -5.52
N ILE A 18 19.74 25.50 -5.55
CA ILE A 18 18.91 25.38 -4.34
C ILE A 18 17.63 24.59 -4.69
N ILE A 19 17.76 23.27 -4.90
CA ILE A 19 16.65 22.31 -4.66
C ILE A 19 17.27 21.03 -4.08
N LEU A 20 17.88 21.17 -2.89
CA LEU A 20 18.10 20.07 -1.96
C LEU A 20 17.71 20.57 -0.56
N LEU A 21 16.55 21.24 -0.47
CA LEU A 21 15.82 21.21 0.78
C LEU A 21 15.27 19.81 0.85
N GLY A 22 15.94 18.97 1.64
CA GLY A 22 15.38 17.71 2.08
C GLY A 22 13.95 17.96 2.48
N CYS A 23 13.04 17.16 1.92
CA CYS A 23 11.71 17.06 2.47
C CYS A 23 11.94 16.48 3.86
N ASP A 24 11.96 17.35 4.89
CA ASP A 24 11.84 16.89 6.27
C ASP A 24 10.59 16.02 6.27
N ARG A 25 10.77 14.69 6.32
CA ARG A 25 9.67 13.75 6.44
C ARG A 25 8.97 14.19 7.72
N GLU A 26 7.75 14.70 7.60
CA GLU A 26 7.01 15.19 8.77
C GLU A 26 7.10 14.14 9.89
N GLU A 27 7.51 14.58 11.08
CA GLU A 27 7.44 13.73 12.26
C GLU A 27 5.98 13.35 12.46
N THR A 28 5.68 12.06 12.30
CA THR A 28 4.34 11.55 12.49
C THR A 28 3.99 11.63 13.96
N LEU A 29 3.22 12.65 14.32
CA LEU A 29 2.37 12.60 15.50
C LEU A 29 1.34 11.51 15.22
N GLN A 30 1.39 10.39 15.94
CA GLN A 30 0.26 9.48 15.95
C GLN A 30 -0.96 10.30 16.38
N PRO A 31 -1.99 10.47 15.53
CA PRO A 31 -3.17 11.17 15.95
C PRO A 31 -3.84 10.32 17.02
N THR A 32 -3.80 10.77 18.27
CA THR A 32 -4.70 10.23 19.29
C THR A 32 -6.12 10.45 18.80
N PRO A 33 -6.93 9.39 18.60
CA PRO A 33 -8.31 9.55 18.19
C PRO A 33 -9.02 10.41 19.24
N ILE A 34 -9.44 11.62 18.86
CA ILE A 34 -10.29 12.46 19.71
C ILE A 34 -11.71 11.96 19.47
N PHE A 35 -12.16 11.01 20.28
CA PHE A 35 -13.57 10.63 20.28
C PHE A 35 -14.38 11.84 20.76
N GLU A 36 -15.40 12.25 19.99
CA GLU A 36 -16.25 13.40 20.32
C GLU A 36 -16.92 13.18 21.68
N ASN A 37 -16.37 13.80 22.71
CA ASN A 37 -16.88 13.77 24.08
C ASN A 37 -18.15 14.63 24.16
N GLY A 38 -19.29 14.12 23.71
CA GLY A 38 -20.55 14.87 23.80
C GLY A 38 -21.78 14.20 23.22
N GLU A 39 -21.64 13.34 22.22
CA GLU A 39 -22.78 12.57 21.69
C GLU A 39 -23.01 11.29 22.52
N PRO A 40 -24.28 10.91 22.78
CA PRO A 40 -24.56 9.63 23.42
C PRO A 40 -24.05 8.49 22.54
N GLU A 41 -23.32 7.55 23.13
CA GLU A 41 -22.87 6.34 22.42
C GLU A 41 -24.05 5.61 21.79
N SER A 42 -23.86 5.14 20.56
CA SER A 42 -24.90 4.41 19.84
C SER A 42 -25.29 3.13 20.58
N THR A 43 -26.57 2.78 20.56
CA THR A 43 -27.09 1.52 21.13
C THR A 43 -27.27 0.43 20.08
N ASP A 44 -26.97 0.72 18.82
CA ASP A 44 -27.03 -0.23 17.72
C ASP A 44 -25.98 -1.35 17.90
N GLU A 45 -26.38 -2.59 17.63
CA GLU A 45 -25.53 -3.77 17.85
C GLU A 45 -24.26 -3.76 16.98
N LEU A 46 -24.35 -3.26 15.75
CA LEU A 46 -23.21 -3.17 14.85
C LEU A 46 -22.24 -2.07 15.31
N ASP A 47 -22.76 -0.90 15.68
CA ASP A 47 -21.93 0.18 16.22
C ASP A 47 -21.17 -0.26 17.48
N GLN A 48 -21.84 -0.98 18.39
CA GLN A 48 -21.23 -1.50 19.61
C GLN A 48 -20.17 -2.57 19.32
N PHE A 49 -20.43 -3.47 18.36
CA PHE A 49 -19.45 -4.43 17.89
C PHE A 49 -18.20 -3.74 17.34
N LEU A 50 -18.35 -2.77 16.45
CA LEU A 50 -17.21 -2.05 15.85
C LEU A 50 -16.42 -1.27 16.91
N LYS A 51 -17.12 -0.65 17.86
CA LYS A 51 -16.49 0.01 19.00
C LYS A 51 -15.62 -0.95 19.81
N ILE A 52 -16.20 -2.04 20.30
CA ILE A 52 -15.52 -2.97 21.21
C ILE A 52 -14.35 -3.66 20.51
N GLU A 53 -14.55 -4.08 19.26
CA GLU A 53 -13.58 -4.92 18.55
C GLU A 53 -12.47 -4.13 17.83
N PHE A 54 -12.70 -2.85 17.53
CA PHE A 54 -11.74 -2.00 16.81
C PHE A 54 -11.33 -0.78 17.59
N ARG A 55 -12.29 0.04 18.02
CA ARG A 55 -12.02 1.33 18.63
C ARG A 55 -11.34 1.20 19.99
N ASP A 56 -11.89 0.35 20.85
CA ASP A 56 -11.42 0.21 22.22
C ASP A 56 -10.09 -0.56 22.31
N ILE A 57 -9.79 -1.42 21.32
CA ILE A 57 -8.57 -2.24 21.29
C ILE A 57 -7.44 -1.58 20.51
N TYR A 58 -7.73 -1.03 19.32
CA TYR A 58 -6.74 -0.55 18.36
C TYR A 58 -6.81 0.97 18.13
N GLY A 59 -7.73 1.68 18.79
CA GLY A 59 -7.97 3.10 18.51
C GLY A 59 -8.61 3.36 17.14
N CYS A 60 -9.11 2.31 16.46
CA CYS A 60 -9.61 2.42 15.09
C CYS A 60 -11.12 2.64 15.03
N VAL A 61 -11.55 3.72 14.36
CA VAL A 61 -12.97 3.98 14.09
C VAL A 61 -13.33 3.49 12.69
N ILE A 62 -14.30 2.57 12.62
CA ILE A 62 -14.86 2.12 11.34
C ILE A 62 -16.07 2.98 10.97
N HIS A 63 -15.93 3.80 9.93
CA HIS A 63 -16.98 4.62 9.36
C HIS A 63 -17.68 3.88 8.22
N TYR A 64 -18.93 3.46 8.44
CA TYR A 64 -19.77 2.85 7.41
C TYR A 64 -21.05 3.64 7.11
N LYS A 65 -21.49 4.48 8.06
CA LYS A 65 -22.55 5.46 7.83
C LYS A 65 -21.94 6.59 7.02
N PHE A 66 -22.41 6.76 5.78
CA PHE A 66 -21.80 7.70 4.85
C PHE A 66 -21.91 9.15 5.36
N VAL A 67 -20.79 9.86 5.34
CA VAL A 67 -20.70 11.29 5.60
C VAL A 67 -19.88 11.89 4.46
N ASP A 68 -20.42 12.91 3.79
CA ASP A 68 -19.82 13.52 2.59
C ASP A 68 -18.35 13.94 2.78
N LYS A 69 -17.95 14.24 4.03
CA LYS A 69 -16.58 14.65 4.40
C LYS A 69 -15.49 13.59 4.14
N PHE A 70 -15.86 12.33 3.89
CA PHE A 70 -14.90 11.24 3.72
C PHE A 70 -14.47 11.00 2.28
N ILE A 71 -15.04 11.72 1.31
CA ILE A 71 -14.66 11.65 -0.10
C ILE A 71 -14.35 13.04 -0.65
N ASP A 72 -13.53 13.09 -1.70
CA ASP A 72 -13.30 14.33 -2.43
C ASP A 72 -14.66 14.87 -2.94
N PRO A 73 -14.98 16.18 -2.75
CA PRO A 73 -16.26 16.76 -3.14
C PRO A 73 -16.61 16.65 -4.63
N THR A 74 -15.62 16.40 -5.49
CA THR A 74 -15.80 16.17 -6.94
C THR A 74 -16.15 14.73 -7.28
N LYS A 75 -16.12 13.83 -6.29
CA LYS A 75 -16.36 12.40 -6.43
C LYS A 75 -17.72 12.03 -5.84
N SER A 76 -18.18 10.82 -6.19
CA SER A 76 -19.42 10.27 -5.64
C SER A 76 -19.20 8.83 -5.23
N ALA A 77 -19.77 8.47 -4.09
CA ALA A 77 -19.78 7.11 -3.60
C ALA A 77 -21.15 6.78 -2.99
N VAL A 78 -21.49 5.50 -2.95
CA VAL A 78 -22.69 4.98 -2.29
C VAL A 78 -22.30 4.35 -0.96
N PRO A 79 -23.13 4.47 0.09
CA PRO A 79 -22.91 3.77 1.35
C PRO A 79 -22.86 2.24 1.15
N PRO A 80 -22.12 1.52 2.01
CA PRO A 80 -22.18 0.07 2.03
C PRO A 80 -23.56 -0.42 2.47
N ARG A 81 -23.97 -1.58 1.96
CA ARG A 81 -25.08 -2.36 2.51
C ARG A 81 -24.74 -2.71 3.96
N VAL A 82 -25.62 -2.40 4.91
CA VAL A 82 -25.34 -2.58 6.34
C VAL A 82 -24.98 -4.04 6.66
N GLU A 83 -25.63 -4.99 5.99
CA GLU A 83 -25.41 -6.42 6.17
C GLU A 83 -24.01 -6.91 5.72
N VAL A 84 -23.26 -6.14 4.94
CA VAL A 84 -21.87 -6.50 4.58
C VAL A 84 -20.83 -5.95 5.55
N VAL A 85 -21.19 -4.95 6.36
CA VAL A 85 -20.23 -4.25 7.23
C VAL A 85 -19.65 -5.16 8.29
N ARG A 86 -20.50 -5.90 9.02
CA ARG A 86 -20.03 -6.85 10.03
C ARG A 86 -19.16 -7.95 9.44
N PRO A 87 -19.57 -8.66 8.37
CA PRO A 87 -18.70 -9.64 7.73
C PRO A 87 -17.35 -9.09 7.27
N ILE A 88 -17.31 -7.88 6.71
CA ILE A 88 -16.05 -7.24 6.30
C ILE A 88 -15.18 -6.92 7.52
N ALA A 89 -15.76 -6.42 8.60
CA ALA A 89 -15.05 -6.18 9.84
C ALA A 89 -14.49 -7.50 10.43
N GLU A 90 -15.29 -8.57 10.44
CA GLU A 90 -14.81 -9.91 10.85
C GLU A 90 -13.67 -10.38 9.95
N LEU A 91 -13.74 -10.17 8.62
CA LEU A 91 -12.63 -10.46 7.73
C LEU A 91 -11.38 -9.63 8.03
N ILE A 92 -11.50 -8.35 8.37
CA ILE A 92 -10.33 -7.54 8.78
C ILE A 92 -9.67 -8.17 10.00
N LYS A 93 -10.45 -8.67 10.97
CA LYS A 93 -9.87 -9.38 12.12
C LYS A 93 -9.15 -10.66 11.69
N GLU A 94 -9.79 -11.48 10.86
CA GLU A 94 -9.28 -12.80 10.47
C GLU A 94 -8.11 -12.73 9.48
N ALA A 95 -8.19 -11.88 8.46
CA ALA A 95 -7.25 -11.84 7.35
C ALA A 95 -6.29 -10.64 7.42
N TRP A 96 -6.42 -9.72 8.37
CA TRP A 96 -5.43 -8.65 8.54
C TRP A 96 -4.85 -8.65 9.95
N ILE A 97 -5.69 -8.48 10.97
CA ILE A 97 -5.19 -8.30 12.33
C ILE A 97 -4.49 -9.55 12.85
N LYS A 98 -5.15 -10.72 12.80
CA LYS A 98 -4.59 -11.99 13.29
C LYS A 98 -3.27 -12.36 12.60
N PRO A 99 -3.15 -12.32 11.25
CA PRO A 99 -1.89 -12.61 10.57
C PRO A 99 -0.73 -11.70 11.01
N TYR A 100 -0.98 -10.39 11.15
CA TYR A 100 0.06 -9.47 11.61
C TYR A 100 0.47 -9.73 13.06
N ASN A 101 -0.48 -9.97 13.96
CA ASN A 101 -0.17 -10.26 15.35
C ASN A 101 0.68 -11.54 15.47
N LYS A 102 0.39 -12.57 14.68
CA LYS A 102 1.19 -13.81 14.64
C LYS A 102 2.59 -13.60 14.04
N ALA A 103 2.70 -12.76 13.02
CA ALA A 103 3.96 -12.48 12.35
C ALA A 103 4.85 -11.51 13.13
N SER A 104 4.28 -10.76 14.07
CA SER A 104 4.98 -9.74 14.85
C SER A 104 5.77 -10.34 16.01
N ASN A 105 7.01 -9.87 16.19
CA ASN A 105 7.79 -10.13 17.39
C ASN A 105 7.25 -9.40 18.64
N GLN A 106 6.29 -8.48 18.47
CA GLN A 106 5.57 -7.77 19.53
C GLN A 106 4.16 -8.34 19.78
N GLY A 107 3.75 -9.35 19.02
CA GLY A 107 2.39 -9.89 19.09
C GLY A 107 1.33 -8.82 18.79
N ASP A 108 0.29 -8.78 19.63
CA ASP A 108 -0.84 -7.87 19.46
C ASP A 108 -0.47 -6.37 19.61
N GLU A 109 0.60 -6.05 20.33
CA GLU A 109 0.98 -4.65 20.61
C GLU A 109 1.37 -3.88 19.33
N PHE A 110 1.84 -4.59 18.30
CA PHE A 110 2.20 -3.95 17.03
C PHE A 110 0.99 -3.24 16.40
N LEU A 111 -0.12 -3.94 16.22
CA LEU A 111 -1.30 -3.32 15.61
C LEU A 111 -2.06 -2.40 16.58
N LYS A 112 -1.98 -2.60 17.90
CA LYS A 112 -2.51 -1.58 18.83
C LYS A 112 -1.81 -0.23 18.68
N THR A 113 -0.58 -0.22 18.17
CA THR A 113 0.22 1.00 17.98
C THR A 113 0.13 1.55 16.56
N TYR A 114 0.13 0.69 15.54
CA TYR A 114 0.31 1.13 14.14
C TYR A 114 -0.90 0.88 13.25
N PHE A 115 -1.99 0.29 13.75
CA PHE A 115 -3.20 0.09 12.96
C PHE A 115 -3.84 1.45 12.60
N PRO A 116 -4.47 1.59 11.41
CA PRO A 116 -5.07 2.86 11.01
C PRO A 116 -6.08 3.37 12.03
N ALA A 117 -6.04 4.67 12.34
CA ALA A 117 -6.99 5.29 13.27
C ALA A 117 -8.42 5.32 12.72
N GLU A 118 -8.59 5.31 11.40
CA GLU A 118 -9.89 5.29 10.74
C GLU A 118 -9.91 4.30 9.57
N ILE A 119 -11.03 3.57 9.43
CA ILE A 119 -11.36 2.82 8.21
C ILE A 119 -12.69 3.33 7.68
N VAL A 120 -12.72 3.85 6.46
CA VAL A 120 -13.96 4.25 5.78
C VAL A 120 -14.39 3.14 4.83
N ILE A 121 -15.59 2.62 5.01
CA ILE A 121 -16.18 1.58 4.15
C ILE A 121 -17.17 2.24 3.19
N LEU A 122 -16.90 2.12 1.89
CA LEU A 122 -17.76 2.61 0.81
C LEU A 122 -18.30 1.45 -0.02
N GLY A 123 -19.58 1.52 -0.35
CA GLY A 123 -20.29 0.46 -1.08
C GLY A 123 -19.92 0.40 -2.56
N SER A 124 -19.61 1.54 -3.18
CA SER A 124 -19.29 1.66 -4.61
C SER A 124 -17.79 1.88 -4.85
N PRO A 125 -17.30 1.72 -6.09
CA PRO A 125 -16.00 2.27 -6.48
C PRO A 125 -16.01 3.81 -6.39
N ILE A 126 -14.82 4.40 -6.29
CA ILE A 126 -14.57 5.82 -6.56
C ILE A 126 -13.82 5.90 -7.89
N PHE A 127 -14.33 6.68 -8.85
CA PHE A 127 -13.71 6.84 -10.16
C PHE A 127 -12.81 8.07 -10.23
N ASN A 128 -11.58 7.88 -10.69
CA ASN A 128 -10.63 8.95 -10.98
C ASN A 128 -10.92 9.61 -12.33
N ASN A 129 -10.27 10.74 -12.60
CA ASN A 129 -10.51 11.52 -13.82
C ASN A 129 -10.05 10.80 -15.10
N ASP A 130 -9.18 9.79 -14.95
CA ASP A 130 -8.68 8.90 -15.99
C ASP A 130 -9.51 7.61 -16.13
N ASN A 131 -10.69 7.55 -15.49
CA ASN A 131 -11.57 6.37 -15.40
C ASN A 131 -10.99 5.18 -14.63
N THR A 132 -9.84 5.32 -13.96
CA THR A 132 -9.37 4.29 -13.04
C THR A 132 -10.22 4.28 -11.77
N ILE A 133 -10.21 3.17 -11.04
CA ILE A 133 -10.93 3.02 -9.78
C ILE A 133 -9.93 3.18 -8.63
N THR A 134 -10.24 4.05 -7.67
CA THR A 134 -9.53 4.11 -6.40
C THR A 134 -9.95 2.89 -5.56
N LEU A 135 -8.99 1.99 -5.33
CA LEU A 135 -9.19 0.77 -4.55
C LEU A 135 -9.05 1.04 -3.04
N GLY A 136 -8.20 2.01 -2.69
CA GLY A 136 -8.00 2.52 -1.34
C GLY A 136 -7.16 3.79 -1.35
N VAL A 137 -7.14 4.49 -0.22
CA VAL A 137 -6.32 5.70 0.02
C VAL A 137 -5.94 5.75 1.49
N ALA A 138 -4.67 5.97 1.79
CA ALA A 138 -4.17 6.36 3.10
C ALA A 138 -4.00 7.88 3.22
N ASP A 139 -4.70 8.52 4.17
CA ASP A 139 -4.44 9.93 4.52
C ASP A 139 -3.40 10.01 5.64
N SER A 140 -2.13 10.20 5.26
CA SER A 140 -0.99 10.35 6.20
C SER A 140 -0.93 9.30 7.32
N GLY A 141 -1.39 8.08 7.01
CA GLY A 141 -1.46 6.94 7.92
C GLY A 141 -2.59 6.97 8.97
N VAL A 142 -3.47 7.96 8.90
CA VAL A 142 -4.62 8.12 9.80
C VAL A 142 -5.81 7.30 9.32
N ARG A 143 -6.13 7.38 8.03
CA ARG A 143 -7.37 6.81 7.47
C ARG A 143 -7.08 5.92 6.29
N VAL A 144 -7.66 4.72 6.27
CA VAL A 144 -7.72 3.84 5.09
C VAL A 144 -9.15 3.79 4.55
N THR A 145 -9.32 3.92 3.24
CA THR A 145 -10.63 3.79 2.59
C THR A 145 -10.76 2.45 1.88
N LEU A 146 -11.80 1.68 2.17
CA LEU A 146 -12.17 0.44 1.48
C LEU A 146 -13.35 0.73 0.55
N THR A 147 -13.14 0.56 -0.76
CA THR A 147 -14.21 0.76 -1.75
C THR A 147 -14.83 -0.55 -2.21
N GLN A 148 -15.96 -0.47 -2.91
CA GLN A 148 -16.65 -1.63 -3.49
C GLN A 148 -17.12 -2.67 -2.46
N ALA A 149 -17.41 -2.26 -1.22
CA ALA A 149 -17.88 -3.16 -0.17
C ALA A 149 -19.14 -3.95 -0.55
N ASN A 150 -19.99 -3.40 -1.43
CA ASN A 150 -21.21 -4.07 -1.85
C ASN A 150 -20.97 -5.32 -2.71
N ASN A 151 -19.77 -5.47 -3.27
CA ASN A 151 -19.35 -6.64 -4.03
C ASN A 151 -18.91 -7.80 -3.12
N TYR A 152 -18.85 -7.58 -1.80
CA TYR A 152 -18.59 -8.64 -0.84
C TYR A 152 -19.70 -9.70 -0.88
N ALA A 153 -19.26 -10.95 -0.97
CA ALA A 153 -20.07 -12.13 -0.74
C ALA A 153 -19.18 -13.24 -0.14
N PRO A 154 -19.73 -14.13 0.71
CA PRO A 154 -19.00 -15.29 1.21
C PRO A 154 -18.44 -16.13 0.04
N GLY A 155 -17.16 -16.50 0.11
CA GLY A 155 -16.49 -17.27 -0.94
C GLY A 155 -16.08 -16.48 -2.18
N ASN A 156 -16.29 -15.16 -2.22
CA ASN A 156 -15.72 -14.30 -3.27
C ASN A 156 -14.23 -14.05 -3.01
N THR A 157 -13.40 -15.08 -3.14
CA THR A 157 -11.95 -15.01 -2.86
C THR A 157 -11.24 -13.99 -3.75
N GLY A 158 -11.75 -13.74 -4.96
CA GLY A 158 -11.21 -12.70 -5.85
C GLY A 158 -11.35 -11.30 -5.26
N TRP A 159 -12.55 -10.96 -4.75
CA TRP A 159 -12.77 -9.68 -4.07
C TRP A 159 -11.95 -9.59 -2.78
N ILE A 160 -11.94 -10.65 -1.95
CA ILE A 160 -11.16 -10.68 -0.71
C ILE A 160 -9.67 -10.43 -1.02
N LEU A 161 -9.10 -11.16 -1.97
CA LEU A 161 -7.70 -11.00 -2.35
C LEU A 161 -7.40 -9.59 -2.85
N GLN A 162 -8.25 -9.03 -3.71
CA GLN A 162 -8.06 -7.68 -4.23
C GLN A 162 -8.15 -6.63 -3.12
N THR A 163 -9.17 -6.70 -2.27
CA THR A 163 -9.39 -5.75 -1.17
C THR A 163 -8.25 -5.80 -0.18
N PHE A 164 -7.85 -6.98 0.29
CA PHE A 164 -6.79 -7.09 1.29
C PHE A 164 -5.41 -6.75 0.73
N ARG A 165 -5.15 -7.04 -0.55
CA ARG A 165 -3.95 -6.55 -1.25
C ARG A 165 -3.86 -5.04 -1.24
N THR A 166 -4.97 -4.34 -1.45
CA THR A 166 -5.00 -2.88 -1.29
C THR A 166 -4.81 -2.46 0.16
N LEU A 167 -5.44 -3.12 1.14
CA LEU A 167 -5.23 -2.79 2.56
C LEU A 167 -3.75 -2.98 2.98
N HIS A 168 -3.08 -4.04 2.52
CA HIS A 168 -1.66 -4.24 2.75
C HIS A 168 -0.79 -3.20 2.06
N HIS A 169 -1.17 -2.77 0.86
CA HIS A 169 -0.50 -1.68 0.15
C HIS A 169 -0.57 -0.39 0.98
N GLU A 170 -1.77 0.03 1.40
CA GLU A 170 -1.93 1.24 2.22
C GLU A 170 -1.20 1.12 3.57
N PHE A 171 -1.21 -0.07 4.17
CA PHE A 171 -0.47 -0.32 5.41
C PHE A 171 1.05 -0.26 5.21
N ALA A 172 1.58 -0.59 4.03
CA ALA A 172 3.00 -0.42 3.72
C ALA A 172 3.41 1.04 3.86
N HIS A 173 2.58 1.96 3.35
CA HIS A 173 2.82 3.40 3.48
C HIS A 173 2.84 3.83 4.95
N ILE A 174 1.95 3.29 5.80
CA ILE A 174 1.96 3.52 7.25
C ILE A 174 3.25 3.00 7.88
N VAL A 175 3.70 1.82 7.47
CA VAL A 175 4.96 1.25 7.94
C VAL A 175 6.15 2.11 7.54
N ASP A 176 6.26 2.57 6.29
CA ASP A 176 7.35 3.48 5.88
C ASP A 176 7.30 4.80 6.67
N GLN A 177 6.11 5.38 6.86
CA GLN A 177 5.94 6.62 7.62
C GLN A 177 6.47 6.50 9.06
N ASN A 178 6.24 5.37 9.73
CA ASN A 178 6.62 5.15 11.13
C ASN A 178 8.04 4.60 11.31
N PHE A 179 8.50 3.73 10.39
CA PHE A 179 9.78 3.01 10.52
C PHE A 179 10.86 3.50 9.54
N LYS A 180 10.54 4.48 8.71
CA LYS A 180 11.45 5.23 7.82
C LYS A 180 12.25 4.30 6.90
N PHE A 181 11.56 3.61 5.99
CA PHE A 181 12.20 2.79 4.98
C PHE A 181 13.16 3.64 4.12
N ASP A 182 14.33 3.07 3.80
CA ASP A 182 15.35 3.71 2.98
C ASP A 182 14.93 3.67 1.49
N ILE A 183 13.97 4.53 1.18
CA ILE A 183 13.37 4.65 -0.14
C ILE A 183 14.40 5.10 -1.20
N GLU A 184 15.45 5.83 -0.80
CA GLU A 184 16.49 6.28 -1.71
C GLU A 184 17.37 5.12 -2.16
N ALA A 185 17.84 4.28 -1.23
CA ALA A 185 18.58 3.07 -1.56
C ALA A 185 17.72 2.10 -2.39
N PHE A 186 16.43 1.98 -2.06
CA PHE A 186 15.49 1.16 -2.80
C PHE A 186 15.27 1.68 -4.24
N PHE A 187 15.08 2.99 -4.40
CA PHE A 187 14.96 3.66 -5.71
C PHE A 187 16.16 3.35 -6.62
N LYS A 188 17.38 3.37 -6.07
CA LYS A 188 18.62 3.11 -6.84
C LYS A 188 18.69 1.73 -7.49
N ILE A 189 17.89 0.75 -7.04
CA ILE A 189 17.81 -0.57 -7.68
C ILE A 189 17.15 -0.48 -9.08
N SER A 190 16.30 0.53 -9.32
CA SER A 190 15.53 0.68 -10.58
C SER A 190 15.35 2.14 -11.00
N GLU A 191 16.32 2.98 -10.69
CA GLU A 191 16.29 4.45 -10.89
C GLU A 191 15.89 4.86 -12.31
N ASP A 192 16.35 4.11 -13.31
CA ASP A 192 16.12 4.35 -14.73
C ASP A 192 14.81 3.77 -15.28
N SER A 193 14.05 3.06 -14.45
CA SER A 193 12.95 2.19 -14.89
C SER A 193 11.56 2.71 -14.52
N TYR A 194 11.46 3.75 -13.69
CA TYR A 194 10.20 4.40 -13.33
C TYR A 194 9.60 5.17 -14.51
N THR A 195 8.27 5.16 -14.60
CA THR A 195 7.52 5.87 -15.64
C THR A 195 7.36 7.35 -15.32
N SER A 196 7.13 8.17 -16.34
CA SER A 196 6.66 9.53 -16.13
C SER A 196 5.30 9.54 -15.41
N PRO A 197 4.97 10.62 -14.65
CA PRO A 197 3.72 10.69 -13.90
C PRO A 197 2.48 10.37 -14.76
N GLY A 198 1.66 9.42 -14.29
CA GLY A 198 0.44 8.96 -14.96
C GLY A 198 0.62 7.95 -16.10
N SER A 199 1.84 7.78 -16.63
CA SER A 199 2.10 6.85 -17.75
C SER A 199 2.07 5.37 -17.34
N TRP A 200 2.13 5.06 -16.05
CA TRP A 200 2.02 3.69 -15.51
C TRP A 200 0.74 2.97 -15.97
N THR A 201 -0.33 3.72 -16.29
CA THR A 201 -1.60 3.20 -16.81
C THR A 201 -1.49 2.53 -18.19
N GLN A 202 -0.38 2.77 -18.90
CA GLN A 202 -0.09 2.19 -20.23
C GLN A 202 0.83 0.97 -20.14
N GLU A 203 1.32 0.63 -18.95
CA GLU A 203 2.20 -0.51 -18.73
C GLU A 203 1.37 -1.78 -18.47
N ASP A 204 1.90 -2.92 -18.88
CA ASP A 204 1.36 -4.25 -18.53
C ASP A 204 2.30 -4.99 -17.55
N GLU A 205 1.88 -6.17 -17.11
CA GLU A 205 2.64 -6.96 -16.12
C GLU A 205 4.04 -7.33 -16.62
N GLU A 206 4.17 -7.68 -17.91
CA GLU A 206 5.45 -8.06 -18.49
C GLU A 206 6.41 -6.87 -18.55
N SER A 207 5.93 -5.71 -18.99
CA SER A 207 6.69 -4.46 -19.00
C SER A 207 7.11 -4.03 -17.59
N ALA A 208 6.21 -4.13 -16.61
CA ALA A 208 6.53 -3.87 -15.21
C ALA A 208 7.64 -4.79 -14.70
N ILE A 209 7.58 -6.10 -15.00
CA ILE A 209 8.61 -7.05 -14.62
C ILE A 209 9.95 -6.67 -15.25
N ILE A 210 10.00 -6.35 -16.54
CA ILE A 210 11.21 -5.89 -17.24
C ILE A 210 11.81 -4.65 -16.55
N ARG A 211 10.96 -3.72 -16.10
CA ARG A 211 11.35 -2.53 -15.33
C ARG A 211 11.79 -2.83 -13.90
N GLY A 212 11.69 -4.08 -13.45
CA GLY A 212 12.07 -4.49 -12.11
C GLY A 212 10.99 -4.24 -11.05
N MET A 213 9.71 -4.23 -11.46
CA MET A 213 8.55 -3.94 -10.62
C MET A 213 7.55 -5.11 -10.65
N VAL A 214 6.78 -5.29 -9.57
CA VAL A 214 5.80 -6.39 -9.48
C VAL A 214 4.45 -6.07 -10.13
N THR A 215 4.16 -4.80 -10.40
CA THR A 215 2.93 -4.33 -11.05
C THR A 215 3.19 -3.08 -11.90
N PRO A 216 2.30 -2.76 -12.86
CA PRO A 216 2.31 -1.46 -13.53
C PRO A 216 2.31 -0.28 -12.56
N TYR A 217 1.49 -0.32 -11.50
CA TYR A 217 1.39 0.80 -10.56
C TYR A 217 2.69 1.06 -9.78
N ALA A 218 3.47 0.02 -9.48
CA ALA A 218 4.80 0.14 -8.89
C ALA A 218 5.78 0.94 -9.76
N THR A 219 5.55 1.10 -11.06
CA THR A 219 6.41 1.96 -11.90
C THR A 219 6.15 3.45 -11.69
N SER A 220 5.10 3.83 -10.96
CA SER A 220 4.66 5.21 -10.82
C SER A 220 5.55 6.04 -9.88
N ALA A 221 5.98 5.47 -8.76
CA ALA A 221 6.88 6.10 -7.80
C ALA A 221 7.54 5.06 -6.88
N PRO A 222 8.68 5.39 -6.25
CA PRO A 222 9.38 4.46 -5.36
C PRO A 222 8.57 4.03 -4.13
N SER A 223 7.76 4.93 -3.56
CA SER A 223 6.83 4.61 -2.47
C SER A 223 5.83 3.54 -2.88
N GLU A 224 5.26 3.66 -4.08
CA GLU A 224 4.31 2.69 -4.62
C GLU A 224 4.97 1.35 -4.94
N ASP A 225 6.21 1.37 -5.43
CA ASP A 225 6.98 0.13 -5.65
C ASP A 225 7.21 -0.64 -4.34
N PHE A 226 7.58 0.07 -3.27
CA PHE A 226 7.70 -0.53 -1.93
C PHE A 226 6.36 -1.11 -1.44
N ALA A 227 5.27 -0.35 -1.57
CA ALA A 227 3.96 -0.79 -1.12
C ALA A 227 3.43 -1.99 -1.93
N GLU A 228 3.59 -1.96 -3.25
CA GLU A 228 3.15 -3.02 -4.15
C GLU A 228 3.95 -4.32 -3.96
N ILE A 229 5.28 -4.25 -3.79
CA ILE A 229 6.07 -5.46 -3.55
C ILE A 229 5.70 -6.08 -2.19
N MET A 230 5.51 -5.27 -1.14
CA MET A 230 5.08 -5.78 0.16
C MET A 230 3.70 -6.44 0.06
N ALA A 231 2.73 -5.76 -0.55
CA ALA A 231 1.38 -6.29 -0.74
C ALA A 231 1.39 -7.57 -1.59
N ARG A 232 2.21 -7.64 -2.65
CA ARG A 232 2.34 -8.85 -3.48
C ARG A 232 3.00 -10.01 -2.75
N ILE A 233 4.00 -9.75 -1.90
CA ILE A 233 4.58 -10.81 -1.06
C ILE A 233 3.49 -11.42 -0.17
N ILE A 234 2.67 -10.60 0.48
CA ILE A 234 1.65 -11.06 1.43
C ILE A 234 0.49 -11.79 0.72
N THR A 235 0.11 -11.33 -0.46
CA THR A 235 -1.14 -11.75 -1.12
C THR A 235 -0.94 -12.63 -2.35
N THR A 236 0.21 -13.28 -2.49
CA THR A 236 0.48 -14.18 -3.61
C THR A 236 1.00 -15.50 -3.05
N ASP A 237 0.51 -16.61 -3.60
CA ASP A 237 1.04 -17.93 -3.31
C ASP A 237 2.58 -17.93 -3.50
N PRO A 238 3.37 -18.51 -2.58
CA PRO A 238 4.82 -18.44 -2.64
C PRO A 238 5.42 -18.98 -3.95
N ALA A 239 4.86 -20.08 -4.48
CA ALA A 239 5.36 -20.69 -5.72
C ALA A 239 4.99 -19.85 -6.94
N VAL A 240 3.80 -19.25 -6.93
CA VAL A 240 3.39 -18.29 -7.97
C VAL A 240 4.29 -17.05 -7.94
N PHE A 241 4.54 -16.47 -6.77
CA PHE A 241 5.42 -15.30 -6.65
C PHE A 241 6.85 -15.61 -7.12
N GLU A 242 7.43 -16.72 -6.65
CA GLU A 242 8.78 -17.16 -7.01
C GLU A 242 8.92 -17.36 -8.53
N SER A 243 7.99 -18.10 -9.14
CA SER A 243 8.02 -18.37 -10.58
C SER A 243 7.79 -17.13 -11.44
N THR A 244 6.92 -16.22 -10.98
CA THR A 244 6.53 -15.01 -11.73
C THR A 244 7.62 -13.93 -11.64
N TYR A 245 8.18 -13.69 -10.45
CA TYR A 245 8.97 -12.49 -10.19
C TYR A 245 10.45 -12.74 -9.88
N ILE A 246 10.81 -13.95 -9.42
CA ILE A 246 12.16 -14.21 -8.89
C ILE A 246 12.97 -15.14 -9.80
N THR A 247 12.45 -16.34 -10.09
CA THR A 247 13.21 -17.37 -10.80
C THR A 247 13.40 -16.97 -12.27
N PRO A 248 14.65 -16.89 -12.77
CA PRO A 248 14.91 -16.59 -14.18
C PRO A 248 14.51 -17.76 -15.08
N ALA A 249 14.03 -17.45 -16.29
CA ALA A 249 13.71 -18.45 -17.30
C ALA A 249 14.95 -18.81 -18.15
N ASP A 250 15.00 -20.03 -18.70
CA ASP A 250 16.01 -20.41 -19.70
C ASP A 250 15.66 -19.78 -21.05
N CYS A 251 16.45 -18.80 -21.49
CA CYS A 251 16.23 -18.11 -22.76
C CYS A 251 16.79 -18.86 -23.99
N SER A 252 17.41 -20.03 -23.81
CA SER A 252 18.01 -20.80 -24.90
C SER A 252 17.04 -21.82 -25.55
N VAL A 253 15.87 -22.04 -24.93
CA VAL A 253 14.88 -23.02 -25.42
C VAL A 253 14.02 -22.46 -26.54
N ALA A 254 13.63 -23.34 -27.48
CA ALA A 254 12.66 -22.98 -28.51
C ALA A 254 11.31 -22.62 -27.87
N GLY A 255 10.78 -21.45 -28.21
CA GLY A 255 9.53 -20.92 -27.63
C GLY A 255 9.71 -19.97 -26.44
N ALA A 256 10.94 -19.66 -26.03
CA ALA A 256 11.18 -18.60 -25.05
C ALA A 256 10.66 -17.23 -25.57
N PRO A 257 10.14 -16.34 -24.69
CA PRO A 257 9.74 -15.00 -25.08
C PRO A 257 10.88 -14.21 -25.72
N ALA A 258 10.58 -13.39 -26.73
CA ALA A 258 11.59 -12.61 -27.45
C ALA A 258 12.41 -11.68 -26.53
N ASN A 259 11.80 -11.23 -25.43
CA ASN A 259 12.37 -10.37 -24.40
C ASN A 259 12.80 -11.13 -23.13
N CYS A 260 12.95 -12.47 -23.19
CA CYS A 260 13.33 -13.30 -22.03
C CYS A 260 14.56 -12.76 -21.27
N GLY A 261 15.57 -12.26 -22.00
CA GLY A 261 16.77 -11.67 -21.37
C GLY A 261 16.46 -10.41 -20.55
N GLU A 262 15.57 -9.55 -21.03
CA GLU A 262 15.15 -8.34 -20.32
C GLU A 262 14.25 -8.69 -19.12
N ILE A 263 13.36 -9.66 -19.29
CA ILE A 263 12.56 -10.21 -18.18
C ILE A 263 13.47 -10.71 -17.06
N ASN A 264 14.50 -11.50 -17.39
CA ASN A 264 15.44 -12.02 -16.39
C ASN A 264 16.24 -10.90 -15.68
N LYS A 265 16.62 -9.83 -16.38
CA LYS A 265 17.24 -8.64 -15.74
C LYS A 265 16.28 -7.97 -14.77
N GLY A 266 15.02 -7.82 -15.19
CA GLY A 266 13.93 -7.29 -14.36
C GLY A 266 13.70 -8.12 -13.10
N LYS A 267 13.58 -9.45 -13.23
CA LYS A 267 13.47 -10.38 -12.10
C LYS A 267 14.65 -10.27 -11.12
N ALA A 268 15.87 -10.07 -11.61
CA ALA A 268 17.02 -9.85 -10.74
C ALA A 268 16.90 -8.57 -9.90
N LYS A 269 16.38 -7.47 -10.49
CA LYS A 269 16.06 -6.23 -9.75
C LYS A 269 14.96 -6.47 -8.71
N ILE A 270 13.88 -7.18 -9.07
CA ILE A 270 12.79 -7.52 -8.15
C ILE A 270 13.31 -8.37 -6.99
N LYS A 271 14.18 -9.34 -7.25
CA LYS A 271 14.78 -10.16 -6.19
C LYS A 271 15.60 -9.33 -5.20
N GLN A 272 16.39 -8.38 -5.69
CA GLN A 272 17.14 -7.47 -4.82
C GLN A 272 16.18 -6.64 -3.93
N LYS A 273 15.09 -6.12 -4.50
CA LYS A 273 14.05 -5.40 -3.75
C LYS A 273 13.35 -6.27 -2.73
N TYR A 274 12.95 -7.47 -3.12
CA TYR A 274 12.34 -8.48 -2.25
C TYR A 274 13.23 -8.75 -1.03
N ASP A 275 14.54 -8.95 -1.23
CA ASP A 275 15.48 -9.22 -0.15
C ASP A 275 15.59 -8.02 0.81
N VAL A 276 15.65 -6.80 0.27
CA VAL A 276 15.68 -5.56 1.07
C VAL A 276 14.40 -5.41 1.90
N VAL A 277 13.23 -5.61 1.29
CA VAL A 277 11.93 -5.46 1.96
C VAL A 277 11.72 -6.53 3.04
N VAL A 278 12.01 -7.80 2.74
CA VAL A 278 11.91 -8.89 3.72
C VAL A 278 12.84 -8.65 4.90
N LYS A 279 14.08 -8.24 4.63
CA LYS A 279 15.05 -7.93 5.68
C LYS A 279 14.59 -6.75 6.53
N TYR A 280 14.15 -5.66 5.90
CA TYR A 280 13.66 -4.46 6.58
C TYR A 280 12.46 -4.77 7.50
N MET A 281 11.45 -5.46 6.97
CA MET A 281 10.26 -5.81 7.76
C MET A 281 10.63 -6.66 8.96
N LYS A 282 11.55 -7.61 8.81
CA LYS A 282 11.97 -8.49 9.90
C LYS A 282 12.84 -7.78 10.94
N GLU A 283 13.85 -7.03 10.50
CA GLU A 283 14.89 -6.48 11.39
C GLU A 283 14.51 -5.13 11.99
N GLN A 284 13.76 -4.29 11.27
CA GLN A 284 13.43 -2.93 11.72
C GLN A 284 11.97 -2.81 12.17
N VAL A 285 11.05 -3.41 11.43
CA VAL A 285 9.61 -3.35 11.75
C VAL A 285 9.20 -4.43 12.76
N GLY A 286 9.91 -5.56 12.78
CA GLY A 286 9.63 -6.70 13.65
C GLY A 286 8.53 -7.63 13.13
N ILE A 287 8.23 -7.60 11.84
CA ILE A 287 7.22 -8.47 11.18
C ILE A 287 7.92 -9.48 10.27
N ASP A 288 7.66 -10.77 10.49
CA ASP A 288 8.08 -11.82 9.55
C ASP A 288 7.07 -11.92 8.39
N LEU A 289 7.44 -11.39 7.22
CA LEU A 289 6.56 -11.38 6.05
C LEU A 289 6.13 -12.77 5.57
N PHE A 290 6.90 -13.83 5.86
CA PHE A 290 6.54 -15.19 5.44
C PHE A 290 5.46 -15.76 6.34
N VAL A 291 5.58 -15.57 7.66
CA VAL A 291 4.52 -15.92 8.60
C VAL A 291 3.25 -15.13 8.27
N LEU A 292 3.39 -13.83 8.01
CA LEU A 292 2.24 -12.96 7.66
C LEU A 292 1.53 -13.47 6.40
N ARG A 293 2.28 -13.70 5.31
CA ARG A 293 1.73 -14.23 4.05
C ARG A 293 1.03 -15.56 4.27
N ASP A 294 1.69 -16.51 4.94
CA ASP A 294 1.16 -17.87 5.06
C ASP A 294 -0.12 -17.88 5.92
N GLU A 295 -0.16 -17.08 7.00
CA GLU A 295 -1.36 -16.89 7.82
C GLU A 295 -2.50 -16.18 7.07
N PHE A 296 -2.19 -15.14 6.29
CA PHE A 296 -3.17 -14.48 5.44
C PHE A 296 -3.80 -15.46 4.44
N LEU A 297 -2.97 -16.17 3.67
CA LEU A 297 -3.42 -17.10 2.64
C LEU A 297 -4.23 -18.26 3.24
N ASN A 298 -3.87 -18.75 4.43
CA ASN A 298 -4.63 -19.79 5.11
C ASN A 298 -6.01 -19.31 5.60
N ASN A 299 -6.16 -18.03 5.92
CA ASN A 299 -7.42 -17.48 6.45
C ASN A 299 -8.42 -17.06 5.36
N ILE A 300 -8.00 -16.98 4.10
CA ILE A 300 -8.86 -16.60 2.96
C ILE A 300 -9.24 -17.77 2.03
N ASN A 301 -8.63 -18.95 2.22
CA ASN A 301 -8.89 -20.19 1.49
C ASN A 301 -9.82 -21.11 2.29
#